data_AF-A0A5K1H9N6-F1
#
_entry.id   AF-A0A5K1H9N6-F1
#
_cell.length_a   1.000
_cell.length_b   1.000
_cell.length_c   1.000
_cell.angle_alpha   90.00
_cell.angle_beta   90.00
_cell.angle_gamma   90.00
#
_symmetry.space_group_name_H-M   'P 1'
#
loop_
_entity.id
_entity.type
_entity.pdbx_description
1 polymer ?
#
loop_
_entity_poly.entity_id
_entity_poly.type
_entity_poly.pdbx_seq_one_letter_code
_entity_poly.pdbx_strand_id
1 'polypeptide(L)' 'MTENVTLLVYDITMGMAKGMSMMLIGQQIDAVYHTSLVVYGREYYFGGGICNNAPKSTPYGKPIQEIPLGQTELPKE' A
#
# COMPACT_ATOMS: atom_id res chain seq x y z
N MET A 1 -20.25 -10.94 -11.07
CA MET A 1 -20.43 -10.28 -9.74
C MET A 1 -19.33 -9.23 -9.66
N THR A 2 -19.61 -8.04 -9.16
CA THR A 2 -18.59 -7.01 -9.01
C THR A 2 -17.82 -7.21 -7.71
N GLU A 3 -16.53 -6.90 -7.73
CA GLU A 3 -15.64 -7.08 -6.58
C GLU A 3 -15.04 -5.73 -6.18
N ASN A 4 -15.04 -5.43 -4.87
CA ASN A 4 -14.50 -4.17 -4.37
C ASN A 4 -12.97 -4.16 -4.50
N VAL A 5 -12.43 -3.02 -4.92
CA VAL A 5 -11.00 -2.77 -5.03
C VAL A 5 -10.62 -1.66 -4.06
N THR A 6 -9.69 -1.94 -3.15
CA THR A 6 -9.18 -0.98 -2.16
C THR A 6 -7.68 -0.81 -2.33
N LEU A 7 -7.21 0.42 -2.43
CA LEU A 7 -5.78 0.76 -2.36
C LEU A 7 -5.37 0.89 -0.90
N LEU A 8 -4.37 0.13 -0.48
CA LEU A 8 -3.69 0.35 0.79
C LEU A 8 -2.44 1.18 0.55
N VAL A 9 -2.24 2.21 1.35
CA VAL A 9 -1.10 3.12 1.27
C VAL A 9 -0.26 2.96 2.53
N TYR A 10 1.05 2.78 2.38
CA TYR A 10 2.01 2.55 3.45
C TYR A 10 3.07 3.65 3.45
N ASP A 11 3.57 4.01 4.63
CA ASP A 11 4.85 4.70 4.79
C ASP A 11 5.90 3.68 5.23
N ILE A 12 6.82 3.33 4.32
CA ILE A 12 7.86 2.33 4.61
C ILE A 12 8.87 2.81 5.66
N THR A 13 8.90 4.11 5.93
CA THR A 13 9.77 4.69 6.97
C THR A 13 9.10 4.77 8.33
N MET A 14 7.82 4.38 8.45
CA MET A 14 7.06 4.39 9.70
C MET A 14 7.11 5.75 10.44
N GLY A 15 6.99 6.85 9.70
CA GLY A 15 6.99 8.22 10.23
C GLY A 15 8.36 8.88 10.30
N MET A 16 9.46 8.15 10.05
CA MET A 16 10.80 8.77 10.06
C MET A 16 10.96 9.81 8.96
N ALA A 17 10.39 9.60 7.77
CA ALA A 17 10.42 10.58 6.69
C ALA A 17 9.86 11.93 7.15
N LYS A 18 8.68 11.92 7.78
CA LYS A 18 8.05 13.14 8.30
C LYS A 18 8.91 13.88 9.32
N GLY A 19 9.59 13.16 10.20
CA GLY A 19 10.40 13.75 11.28
C GLY A 19 11.82 14.14 10.89
N MET A 20 12.43 13.46 9.90
CA MET A 20 13.88 13.50 9.67
C MET A 20 14.29 13.84 8.24
N SER A 21 13.35 13.91 7.28
CA SER A 21 13.68 14.09 5.87
C SER A 21 14.46 15.38 5.56
N MET A 22 14.08 16.52 6.14
CA MET A 22 14.84 17.76 6.00
C MET A 22 16.30 17.62 6.45
N MET A 23 16.56 16.90 7.54
CA MET A 23 17.91 16.71 8.07
C MET A 23 18.73 15.74 7.22
N LEU A 24 18.12 14.65 6.75
CA LEU A 24 18.83 13.57 6.06
C LEU A 24 19.04 13.85 4.56
N ILE A 25 18.05 14.45 3.91
CA ILE A 25 18.03 14.63 2.45
C ILE A 25 17.81 16.09 2.01
N GLY A 26 17.71 17.04 2.95
CA GLY A 26 17.55 18.46 2.65
C GLY A 26 16.16 18.85 2.11
N GLN A 27 15.19 17.94 2.12
CA GLN A 27 13.85 18.15 1.61
C GLN A 27 12.81 17.54 2.55
N GLN A 28 11.76 18.31 2.86
CA GLN A 28 10.65 17.82 3.68
C GLN A 28 9.76 16.93 2.83
N ILE A 29 9.58 15.70 3.28
CA ILE A 29 8.60 14.76 2.75
C ILE A 29 7.81 14.14 3.91
N ASP A 30 6.55 13.78 3.67
CA ASP A 30 5.68 13.22 4.71
C ASP A 30 5.85 11.71 4.90
N ALA A 31 6.25 10.99 3.86
CA ALA A 31 6.39 9.54 3.86
C ALA A 31 7.23 9.08 2.67
N VAL A 32 7.73 7.84 2.74
CA VAL A 32 8.13 7.11 1.53
C VAL A 32 7.04 6.09 1.23
N TYR A 33 6.31 6.32 0.15
CA TYR A 33 5.09 5.59 -0.13
C TYR A 33 5.35 4.22 -0.77
N HIS A 34 4.69 3.20 -0.22
CA HIS A 34 4.45 1.92 -0.90
C HIS A 34 2.94 1.68 -0.96
N THR A 35 2.45 0.98 -1.98
CA THR A 35 1.02 0.73 -2.14
C THR A 35 0.73 -0.70 -2.57
N SER A 36 -0.48 -1.15 -2.28
CA SER A 36 -0.99 -2.45 -2.69
C SER A 36 -2.49 -2.38 -2.98
N LEU A 37 -3.01 -3.38 -3.68
CA LEU A 37 -4.44 -3.52 -3.95
C LEU A 37 -5.02 -4.69 -3.18
N VAL A 38 -6.10 -4.45 -2.45
CA VAL A 38 -6.95 -5.51 -1.90
C VAL A 38 -8.13 -5.73 -2.84
N VAL A 39 -8.22 -6.95 -3.37
CA VAL A 39 -9.31 -7.41 -4.24
C VAL A 39 -9.42 -8.93 -4.11
N TYR A 40 -10.62 -9.50 -4.26
CA TYR A 40 -10.88 -10.94 -4.11
C TYR A 40 -10.39 -11.52 -2.77
N GLY A 41 -10.45 -10.73 -1.71
CA GLY A 41 -10.00 -11.11 -0.36
C GLY A 41 -8.48 -11.28 -0.20
N ARG A 42 -7.67 -10.85 -1.18
CA ARG A 42 -6.20 -10.90 -1.10
C ARG A 42 -5.61 -9.52 -1.37
N GLU A 43 -4.43 -9.31 -0.83
CA GLU A 43 -3.63 -8.13 -1.10
C GLU A 43 -2.53 -8.45 -2.11
N TYR A 44 -2.41 -7.62 -3.14
CA TYR A 44 -1.46 -7.75 -4.23
C TYR A 44 -0.55 -6.53 -4.28
N TYR A 45 0.76 -6.76 -4.42
CA TYR A 45 1.76 -5.71 -4.51
C TYR A 45 2.99 -6.17 -5.30
N PHE A 46 3.90 -5.23 -5.60
CA PHE A 46 5.15 -5.52 -6.29
C PHE A 46 6.35 -5.34 -5.35
N GLY A 47 7.13 -6.40 -5.14
CA GLY A 47 8.28 -6.42 -4.23
C GLY A 47 9.50 -7.15 -4.81
N GLY A 48 9.79 -6.95 -6.09
CA GLY A 48 10.75 -7.77 -6.87
C GLY A 48 10.07 -8.86 -7.72
N GLY A 49 8.75 -8.82 -7.78
CA GLY A 49 7.84 -9.73 -8.47
C GLY A 49 6.41 -9.46 -7.99
N ILE A 50 5.42 -10.11 -8.60
CA ILE A 50 4.05 -10.06 -8.09
C ILE A 50 3.98 -10.88 -6.80
N CYS A 51 3.66 -10.21 -5.71
CA CYS A 51 3.47 -10.83 -4.39
C CYS A 51 1.99 -10.76 -4.01
N ASN A 52 1.55 -11.70 -3.18
CA ASN A 52 0.23 -11.62 -2.57
C ASN A 52 0.18 -12.24 -1.17
N ASN A 53 -0.56 -11.58 -0.28
CA ASN A 53 -0.69 -11.95 1.12
C ASN A 53 -2.16 -11.83 1.58
N ALA A 54 -2.41 -12.24 2.83
CA ALA A 54 -3.63 -11.81 3.52
C ALA A 54 -3.60 -10.27 3.66
N PRO A 55 -4.75 -9.58 3.56
CA PRO A 55 -4.80 -8.13 3.70
C PRO A 55 -4.11 -7.61 4.96
N LYS A 56 -3.35 -6.51 4.80
CA LYS A 56 -2.63 -5.79 5.85
C LYS A 56 -1.57 -6.63 6.56
N SER A 57 -1.07 -7.68 5.89
CA SER A 57 -0.08 -8.62 6.41
C SER A 57 1.22 -8.63 5.60
N THR A 58 1.52 -7.53 4.91
CA THR A 58 2.74 -7.37 4.10
C THR A 58 3.94 -6.99 4.99
N PRO A 59 5.18 -7.14 4.49
CA PRO A 59 6.37 -6.70 5.21
C PRO A 59 6.45 -5.18 5.44
N TYR A 60 5.58 -4.39 4.80
CA TYR A 60 5.61 -2.93 4.84
C TYR A 60 4.86 -2.33 6.04
N GLY A 61 4.44 -3.17 6.98
CA GLY A 61 3.79 -2.75 8.22
C GLY A 61 2.29 -2.54 8.06
N LYS A 62 1.76 -1.51 8.71
CA LYS A 62 0.33 -1.17 8.66
C LYS A 62 0.08 -0.06 7.65
N PRO A 63 -1.01 -0.13 6.86
CA PRO A 63 -1.35 0.96 5.98
C PRO A 63 -1.68 2.21 6.80
N ILE A 64 -1.21 3.36 6.32
CA ILE A 64 -1.54 4.68 6.85
C ILE A 64 -2.86 5.21 6.26
N GLN A 65 -3.29 4.67 5.11
CA GLN A 65 -4.59 4.99 4.49
C GLN A 65 -5.15 3.76 3.75
N GLU A 66 -6.47 3.69 3.70
CA GLU A 66 -7.23 2.72 2.90
C GLU A 66 -8.19 3.51 2.01
N ILE A 67 -7.98 3.45 0.70
CA ILE A 67 -8.71 4.26 -0.27
C ILE A 67 -9.57 3.32 -1.12
N PRO A 68 -10.91 3.38 -1.02
CA PRO A 68 -11.78 2.65 -1.94
C PRO A 68 -11.57 3.19 -3.36
N LEU A 69 -11.14 2.33 -4.28
CA LEU A 69 -10.96 2.71 -5.69
C LEU A 69 -12.23 2.46 -6.51
N GLY A 70 -13.11 1.58 -6.05
CA GLY A 70 -14.36 1.25 -6.70
C GLY A 70 -14.57 -0.25 -6.82
N GLN A 71 -15.15 -0.68 -7.93
CA GLN A 71 -15.47 -2.08 -8.21
C GLN A 71 -14.90 -2.53 -9.55
N THR A 72 -14.56 -3.81 -9.64
CA THR A 72 -14.16 -4.47 -10.89
C THR A 72 -15.18 -5.53 -11.29
N GLU A 73 -15.41 -5.70 -12.59
CA GLU A 73 -16.19 -6.80 -13.17
C GLU A 73 -15.30 -7.95 -13.66
N LEU A 74 -13.98 -7.78 -13.61
CA LEU A 74 -13.04 -8.82 -14.00
C LEU A 74 -13.21 -10.03 -13.08
N PRO A 75 -13.13 -11.26 -13.61
CA PRO A 75 -12.98 -12.44 -12.77
C PRO A 75 -11.59 -12.45 -12.12
N LYS A 76 -11.44 -13.32 -11.13
CA LYS A 76 -10.14 -13.59 -10.49
C LYS A 76 -9.18 -14.38 -11.39
N GLU A 77 -9.74 -15.16 -12.32
CA GLU A 77 -9.05 -16.10 -13.23
C GLU A 77 -8.72 -15.45 -14.58
#